data_AF-A0A372QFG9-F1
#
_entry.id   AF-A0A372QFG9-F1
#
_cell.length_a   1.000
_cell.length_b   1.000
_cell.length_c   1.000
_cell.angle_alpha   90.00
_cell.angle_beta   90.00
_cell.angle_gamma   90.00
#
_symmetry.space_group_name_H-M   'P 1'
#
loop_
_entity.id
_entity.type
_entity.pdbx_description
1 polymer ?
#
loop_
_entity_poly.entity_id
_entity_poly.type
_entity_poly.pdbx_seq_one_letter_code
_entity_poly.pdbx_strand_id
1 'polypeptide(L)'
;MRLSSVLSVFLSFAIISHGAPISKRRFGNESSPQAVNVFQDIKYLTQGTEKEAEGAELSVSAIEALFADASACDQQDKADEIIDLGHALGGEKEKQLIQIAISYRQLERNTPEVGQPSELCEKPPKNNEINAGSR
;
A
#
# COMPACT_ATOMS: atom_id res chain seq x y z
N MET A 1 25.25 -25.62 57.67
CA MET A 1 25.37 -25.72 56.20
C MET A 1 23.96 -25.71 55.61
N ARG A 2 23.55 -24.63 54.94
CA ARG A 2 22.30 -24.56 54.18
C ARG A 2 22.69 -24.34 52.72
N LEU A 3 22.42 -25.34 51.88
CA LEU A 3 22.62 -25.25 50.43
C LEU A 3 21.29 -24.82 49.80
N SER A 4 21.27 -23.60 49.29
CA SER A 4 20.20 -23.07 48.45
C SER A 4 20.31 -23.68 47.05
N SER A 5 19.27 -24.38 46.60
CA SER A 5 19.11 -24.73 45.18
C SER A 5 18.27 -23.65 44.51
N VAL A 6 18.89 -22.82 43.68
CA VAL A 6 18.18 -21.92 42.75
C VAL A 6 18.34 -22.52 41.36
N LEU A 7 17.28 -23.17 40.87
CA LEU A 7 17.23 -23.75 39.53
C LEU A 7 16.88 -22.62 38.55
N SER A 8 17.85 -22.17 37.76
CA SER A 8 17.66 -21.15 36.74
C SER A 8 17.18 -21.81 35.44
N VAL A 9 15.94 -21.52 35.03
CA VAL A 9 15.37 -21.98 33.77
C VAL A 9 15.61 -20.90 32.72
N PHE A 10 16.57 -21.12 31.82
CA PHE A 10 16.78 -20.30 30.64
C PHE A 10 15.74 -20.68 29.58
N LEU A 11 14.71 -19.86 29.42
CA LEU A 11 13.72 -19.98 28.35
C LEU A 11 14.25 -19.25 27.10
N SER A 12 14.95 -19.98 26.24
CA SER A 12 15.41 -19.47 24.94
C SER A 12 14.22 -19.33 23.99
N PHE A 13 13.75 -18.10 23.78
CA PHE A 13 12.84 -17.79 22.68
C PHE A 13 13.60 -17.85 21.35
N ALA A 14 13.45 -18.95 20.63
CA ALA A 14 13.84 -19.00 19.21
C ALA A 14 12.88 -18.10 18.43
N ILE A 15 13.38 -16.96 17.97
CA ILE A 15 12.65 -16.08 17.04
C ILE A 15 12.59 -16.82 15.71
N ILE A 16 11.45 -17.46 15.40
CA ILE A 16 11.19 -18.00 14.08
C ILE A 16 10.87 -16.81 13.17
N SER A 17 11.88 -16.32 12.47
CA SER A 17 11.71 -15.41 11.34
C SER A 17 10.91 -16.13 10.25
N HIS A 18 9.59 -15.95 10.22
CA HIS A 18 8.75 -16.40 9.12
C HIS A 18 9.00 -15.45 7.94
N GLY A 19 10.05 -15.73 7.16
CA GLY A 19 10.19 -15.14 5.84
C GLY A 19 8.99 -15.57 5.01
N ALA A 20 8.09 -14.64 4.69
CA ALA A 20 6.98 -14.92 3.78
C ALA A 20 7.56 -15.45 2.46
N PRO A 21 6.98 -16.51 1.87
CA PRO A 21 7.46 -17.04 0.61
C PRO A 21 7.42 -15.93 -0.45
N ILE A 22 8.56 -15.64 -1.06
CA ILE A 22 8.67 -14.71 -2.19
C ILE A 22 7.87 -15.33 -3.35
N SER A 23 6.62 -14.91 -3.51
CA SER A 23 5.89 -15.16 -4.75
C SER A 23 6.68 -14.49 -5.86
N LYS A 24 7.05 -15.24 -6.91
CA LYS A 24 7.67 -14.67 -8.11
C LYS A 24 6.86 -13.44 -8.52
N ARG A 25 7.48 -12.27 -8.68
CA ARG A 25 6.80 -11.05 -9.18
C ARG A 25 6.13 -11.39 -10.50
N ARG A 26 4.81 -11.23 -10.57
CA ARG A 26 3.99 -11.64 -11.72
C ARG A 26 3.36 -10.42 -12.37
N PHE A 27 3.01 -10.57 -13.64
CA PHE A 27 1.99 -9.76 -14.27
C PHE A 27 0.64 -9.98 -13.56
N GLY A 28 -0.22 -8.97 -13.58
CA GLY A 28 -1.55 -9.05 -12.97
C GLY A 28 -1.60 -8.62 -11.51
N ASN A 29 -0.63 -7.83 -11.03
CA ASN A 29 -0.60 -7.36 -9.64
C ASN A 29 -1.81 -6.49 -9.28
N GLU A 30 -2.36 -5.78 -10.27
CA GLU A 30 -3.61 -5.02 -10.16
C GLU A 30 -4.83 -5.89 -9.84
N SER A 31 -4.77 -7.18 -10.17
CA SER A 31 -5.83 -8.15 -9.91
C SER A 31 -5.64 -8.88 -8.57
N SER A 32 -4.59 -8.55 -7.81
CA SER A 32 -4.39 -9.13 -6.48
C SER A 32 -5.51 -8.71 -5.52
N PRO A 33 -5.87 -9.53 -4.51
CA PRO A 33 -6.90 -9.15 -3.54
C PRO A 33 -6.62 -7.81 -2.85
N GLN A 34 -5.35 -7.51 -2.55
CA GLN A 34 -4.97 -6.25 -1.94
C GLN A 34 -5.20 -5.06 -2.86
N ALA A 35 -4.81 -5.17 -4.14
CA ALA A 35 -5.02 -4.12 -5.13
C ALA A 35 -6.53 -3.90 -5.38
N VAL A 36 -7.29 -4.97 -5.59
CA VAL A 36 -8.73 -4.91 -5.80
C VAL A 36 -9.44 -4.20 -4.64
N ASN A 37 -9.06 -4.50 -3.40
CA ASN A 37 -9.64 -3.82 -2.23
C ASN A 37 -9.35 -2.32 -2.24
N VAL A 38 -8.12 -1.89 -2.55
CA VAL A 38 -7.78 -0.46 -2.67
C VAL A 38 -8.73 0.24 -3.64
N PHE A 39 -8.94 -0.32 -4.83
CA PHE A 39 -9.78 0.28 -5.86
C PHE A 39 -11.26 0.31 -5.45
N GLN A 40 -11.76 -0.77 -4.87
CA GLN A 40 -13.13 -0.84 -4.38
C GLN A 40 -13.39 0.12 -3.22
N ASP A 41 -12.43 0.27 -2.30
CA ASP A 41 -12.54 1.12 -1.13
C ASP A 41 -12.59 2.61 -1.52
N ILE A 42 -11.79 3.05 -2.50
CA ILE A 42 -11.88 4.42 -3.05
C ILE A 42 -13.33 4.69 -3.51
N LYS A 43 -13.88 3.80 -4.35
CA LYS A 43 -15.26 3.94 -4.87
C LYS A 43 -16.28 3.97 -3.75
N TYR A 44 -16.18 3.01 -2.82
CA TYR A 44 -17.11 2.88 -1.70
C TYR A 44 -17.13 4.13 -0.81
N LEU A 45 -15.96 4.67 -0.47
CA LEU A 45 -15.85 5.85 0.40
C LEU A 45 -16.39 7.13 -0.26
N THR A 46 -16.32 7.23 -1.58
CA THR A 46 -16.89 8.35 -2.34
C THR A 46 -18.37 8.17 -2.70
N GLN A 47 -18.94 6.98 -2.55
CA GLN A 47 -20.31 6.71 -2.94
C GLN A 47 -21.31 7.58 -2.17
N GLY A 48 -22.26 8.19 -2.89
CA GLY A 48 -23.27 9.08 -2.32
C GLY A 48 -22.73 10.45 -1.91
N THR A 49 -21.48 10.78 -2.26
CA THR A 49 -20.90 12.11 -2.06
C THR A 49 -20.87 12.91 -3.36
N GLU A 50 -20.64 14.21 -3.27
CA GLU A 50 -20.35 15.07 -4.42
C GLU A 50 -19.08 14.68 -5.18
N LYS A 51 -18.24 13.82 -4.59
CA LYS A 51 -17.00 13.29 -5.16
C LYS A 51 -17.13 11.88 -5.75
N GLU A 52 -18.33 11.33 -5.86
CA GLU A 52 -18.55 9.95 -6.35
C GLU A 52 -17.94 9.71 -7.75
N ALA A 53 -18.14 10.64 -8.68
CA ALA A 53 -17.59 10.52 -10.03
C ALA A 53 -16.05 10.59 -10.03
N GLU A 54 -15.48 11.50 -9.25
CA GLU A 54 -14.04 11.68 -9.08
C GLU A 54 -13.39 10.44 -8.46
N GLY A 55 -14.00 9.86 -7.42
CA GLY A 55 -13.54 8.61 -6.80
C GLY A 55 -13.62 7.42 -7.74
N ALA A 56 -14.65 7.34 -8.58
CA ALA A 56 -14.76 6.29 -9.60
C ALA A 56 -13.67 6.39 -10.67
N GLU A 57 -13.38 7.60 -11.15
CA GLU A 57 -12.31 7.85 -12.12
C GLU A 57 -10.92 7.60 -11.51
N LEU A 58 -10.70 8.06 -10.27
CA LEU A 58 -9.45 7.83 -9.55
C LEU A 58 -9.21 6.35 -9.29
N SER A 59 -10.25 5.59 -8.96
CA SER A 59 -10.15 4.13 -8.83
C SER A 59 -9.68 3.44 -10.10
N VAL A 60 -10.12 3.90 -11.28
CA VAL A 60 -9.70 3.31 -12.57
C VAL A 60 -8.27 3.73 -12.90
N SER A 61 -7.94 5.02 -12.82
CA SER A 61 -6.59 5.49 -13.13
C SER A 61 -5.53 4.97 -12.14
N ALA A 62 -5.90 4.66 -10.89
CA ALA A 62 -5.02 3.98 -9.93
C ALA A 62 -4.73 2.52 -10.32
N ILE A 63 -5.65 1.82 -10.99
CA ILE A 63 -5.40 0.49 -11.58
C ILE A 63 -4.35 0.63 -12.68
N GLU A 64 -4.56 1.57 -13.60
CA GLU A 64 -3.72 1.78 -14.77
C GLU A 64 -2.27 2.15 -14.39
N ALA A 65 -2.08 2.92 -13.32
CA ALA A 65 -0.76 3.24 -12.79
C ALA A 65 0.04 2.02 -12.27
N LEU A 66 -0.61 0.86 -12.08
CA LEU A 66 0.07 -0.40 -11.78
C LEU A 66 0.49 -1.18 -13.04
N PHE A 67 0.13 -0.73 -14.24
CA PHE A 67 0.52 -1.40 -15.48
C PHE A 67 2.02 -1.25 -15.75
N ALA A 68 2.53 -2.15 -16.60
CA ALA A 68 3.96 -2.25 -16.89
C ALA A 68 4.49 -1.10 -17.76
N ASP A 69 3.61 -0.43 -18.50
CA ASP A 69 3.89 0.71 -19.37
C ASP A 69 3.66 2.07 -18.70
N ALA A 70 3.05 2.10 -17.51
CA ALA A 70 2.93 3.32 -16.71
C ALA A 70 4.30 3.86 -16.28
N SER A 71 4.39 5.14 -15.98
CA SER A 71 5.62 5.75 -15.47
C SER A 71 5.91 5.32 -14.02
N ALA A 72 7.18 5.36 -13.60
CA ALA A 72 7.60 5.11 -12.22
C ALA A 72 6.82 5.95 -11.19
N CYS A 73 6.46 7.18 -11.55
CA CYS A 73 5.83 8.13 -10.65
C CYS A 73 4.30 8.12 -10.69
N ASP A 74 3.66 7.49 -11.67
CA ASP A 74 2.20 7.50 -11.79
C ASP A 74 1.52 6.92 -10.53
N GLN A 75 2.07 5.85 -9.96
CA GLN A 75 1.55 5.27 -8.71
C GLN A 75 1.70 6.22 -7.52
N GLN A 76 2.74 7.05 -7.48
CA GLN A 76 2.89 8.03 -6.41
C GLN A 76 1.92 9.19 -6.60
N ASP A 77 1.80 9.70 -7.81
CA ASP A 77 0.91 10.81 -8.14
C ASP A 77 -0.56 10.40 -7.87
N LYS A 78 -0.96 9.15 -8.16
CA LYS A 78 -2.29 8.64 -7.79
C LYS A 78 -2.48 8.48 -6.29
N ALA A 79 -1.44 8.12 -5.53
CA ALA A 79 -1.52 8.10 -4.07
C ALA A 79 -1.71 9.51 -3.50
N ASP A 80 -1.01 10.50 -4.06
CA ASP A 80 -1.20 11.91 -3.70
C ASP A 80 -2.63 12.38 -4.00
N GLU A 81 -3.19 12.02 -5.17
CA GLU A 81 -4.58 12.33 -5.52
C GLU A 81 -5.61 11.67 -4.58
N ILE A 82 -5.36 10.42 -4.12
CA ILE A 82 -6.22 9.76 -3.13
C ILE A 82 -6.22 10.54 -1.81
N ILE A 83 -5.08 11.09 -1.40
CA ILE A 83 -4.97 11.93 -0.20
C ILE A 83 -5.71 13.25 -0.40
N ASP A 84 -5.52 13.91 -1.54
CA ASP A 84 -6.22 15.16 -1.87
C ASP A 84 -7.75 14.97 -1.83
N LEU A 85 -8.25 13.85 -2.37
CA LEU A 85 -9.65 13.45 -2.29
C LEU A 85 -10.09 13.23 -0.84
N GLY A 86 -9.25 12.61 -0.02
CA GLY A 86 -9.44 12.48 1.41
C GLY A 86 -9.62 13.82 2.11
N HIS A 87 -8.69 14.76 1.88
CA HIS A 87 -8.76 16.12 2.42
C HIS A 87 -10.04 16.86 1.99
N ALA A 88 -10.49 16.65 0.75
CA ALA A 88 -11.71 17.27 0.25
C ALA A 88 -12.98 16.76 0.95
N LEU A 89 -13.02 15.47 1.31
CA LEU A 89 -14.16 14.84 1.99
C LEU A 89 -14.13 15.05 3.51
N GLY A 90 -12.94 15.15 4.10
CA GLY A 90 -12.73 15.38 5.52
C GLY A 90 -13.16 14.23 6.43
N GLY A 91 -12.97 14.44 7.74
CA GLY A 91 -13.54 13.60 8.79
C GLY A 91 -12.97 12.17 8.80
N GLU A 92 -13.84 11.17 8.86
CA GLU A 92 -13.39 9.77 8.91
C GLU A 92 -12.96 9.25 7.52
N LYS A 93 -13.59 9.74 6.45
CA LYS A 93 -13.24 9.37 5.07
C LYS A 93 -11.83 9.81 4.70
N GLU A 94 -11.43 10.99 5.16
CA GLU A 94 -10.05 11.49 5.01
C GLU A 94 -9.03 10.50 5.57
N LYS A 95 -9.18 10.08 6.83
CA LYS A 95 -8.26 9.13 7.47
C LYS A 95 -8.21 7.80 6.73
N GLN A 96 -9.37 7.31 6.28
CA GLN A 96 -9.47 6.06 5.54
C GLN A 96 -8.78 6.16 4.18
N LEU A 97 -8.98 7.25 3.43
CA LEU A 97 -8.35 7.49 2.14
C LEU A 97 -6.83 7.68 2.27
N ILE A 98 -6.35 8.35 3.32
CA ILE A 98 -4.92 8.44 3.62
C ILE A 98 -4.32 7.04 3.86
N GLN A 99 -5.00 6.18 4.65
CA GLN A 99 -4.53 4.82 4.88
C GLN A 99 -4.55 3.96 3.60
N ILE A 100 -5.54 4.17 2.73
CA ILE A 100 -5.62 3.54 1.42
C ILE A 100 -4.46 4.00 0.54
N ALA A 101 -4.14 5.29 0.49
CA ALA A 101 -3.01 5.83 -0.28
C ALA A 101 -1.67 5.24 0.17
N ILE A 102 -1.44 5.15 1.48
CA ILE A 102 -0.24 4.50 2.04
C ILE A 102 -0.18 3.03 1.61
N SER A 103 -1.30 2.30 1.71
CA SER A 103 -1.36 0.89 1.31
C SER A 103 -1.17 0.69 -0.20
N TYR A 104 -1.68 1.62 -1.00
CA TYR A 104 -1.54 1.64 -2.45
C TYR A 104 -0.08 1.82 -2.88
N ARG A 105 0.71 2.69 -2.20
CA ARG A 105 2.16 2.82 -2.42
C ARG A 105 2.95 1.54 -2.14
N GLN A 106 2.39 0.63 -1.34
CA GLN A 106 3.00 -0.67 -1.05
C GLN A 106 2.71 -1.73 -2.10
N LEU A 107 1.87 -1.48 -3.09
CA LEU A 107 1.61 -2.43 -4.16
C LEU A 107 2.80 -2.50 -5.12
N GLU A 108 3.12 -3.70 -5.60
CA GLU A 108 4.02 -3.88 -6.73
C GLU A 108 3.30 -3.48 -8.02
N ARG A 109 4.02 -2.75 -8.88
CA ARG A 109 3.59 -2.54 -10.26
C ARG A 109 3.89 -3.79 -11.08
N ASN A 110 3.23 -3.92 -12.23
CA ASN A 110 3.64 -4.90 -13.22
C ASN A 110 4.96 -4.46 -13.84
N THR A 111 5.80 -5.43 -14.23
CA THR A 111 7.08 -5.19 -14.90
C THR A 111 7.14 -6.03 -16.18
N PRO A 112 7.80 -5.55 -17.25
CA PRO A 112 7.84 -6.26 -18.53
C PRO A 112 8.62 -7.58 -18.47
N GLU A 113 9.46 -7.77 -17.45
CA GLU A 113 10.24 -8.99 -17.25
C GLU A 113 9.91 -9.67 -15.92
N VAL A 114 9.71 -10.99 -15.96
CA VAL A 114 9.42 -11.78 -14.76
C VAL A 114 10.57 -11.68 -13.75
N GLY A 115 10.25 -11.21 -12.54
CA GLY A 115 11.22 -11.07 -11.45
C GLY A 115 11.89 -9.69 -11.38
N GLN A 116 11.75 -8.85 -12.40
CA GLN A 116 12.21 -7.47 -12.36
C GLN A 116 11.49 -6.69 -11.25
N PRO A 117 12.20 -5.95 -10.38
CA PRO A 117 11.58 -5.05 -9.42
C PRO A 117 10.88 -3.88 -10.12
N SER A 118 9.77 -3.42 -9.55
CA SER A 118 9.17 -2.15 -9.95
C SER A 118 10.15 -1.00 -9.72
N GLU A 119 10.29 -0.11 -10.70
CA GLU A 119 11.03 1.14 -10.51
C GLU A 119 10.29 2.02 -9.50
N LEU A 120 11.04 2.64 -8.59
CA LEU A 120 10.51 3.56 -7.60
C LEU A 120 10.55 4.98 -8.13
N CYS A 121 9.54 5.78 -7.80
CA CYS A 121 9.54 7.20 -8.10
C CYS A 121 10.61 7.93 -7.28
N GLU A 122 11.43 8.75 -7.93
CA GLU A 122 12.46 9.59 -7.27
C GLU A 122 11.96 10.99 -6.91
N LYS A 123 10.80 11.39 -7.45
CA LYS A 123 10.18 12.68 -7.13
C LYS A 123 9.68 12.67 -5.68
N PRO A 124 9.83 13.77 -4.92
CA PRO A 124 9.20 13.88 -3.60
C PRO A 124 7.67 13.83 -3.73
N PRO A 125 6.96 13.18 -2.80
CA PRO A 125 5.51 13.19 -2.82
C PRO A 125 4.97 14.59 -2.55
N LYS A 126 3.80 14.89 -3.10
CA LYS A 126 3.09 16.14 -2.82
C LYS A 126 2.57 16.17 -1.38
N ASN A 127 2.00 15.05 -0.94
CA ASN A 127 1.39 14.89 0.39
C ASN A 127 2.36 14.12 1.31
N ASN A 128 2.69 14.71 2.45
CA ASN A 128 3.74 14.18 3.34
C ASN A 128 3.29 12.89 4.08
N GLU A 129 2.00 12.60 4.07
CA GLU A 129 1.39 11.41 4.67
C GLU A 129 1.95 10.12 4.07
N ILE A 130 2.36 10.13 2.79
CA ILE A 130 2.98 8.97 2.13
C ILE A 130 4.50 8.86 2.34
N ASN A 131 5.17 9.86 2.94
CA ASN A 131 6.58 9.74 3.35
C ASN A 131 6.77 8.70 4.48
N ALA A 132 5.70 8.37 5.23
CA ALA A 132 5.74 7.32 6.25
C ALA A 132 5.70 5.88 5.66
N GLY A 133 5.54 5.74 4.34
CA GLY A 133 5.32 4.48 3.65
C GLY A 133 6.19 4.26 2.41
N SER A 134 7.35 4.90 2.27
CA SER A 134 8.33 4.47 1.26
C SER A 134 8.98 3.17 1.72
N ARG A 135 8.89 2.11 0.91
CA ARG A 135 9.57 0.82 1.17
C ARG A 135 11.06 0.98 1.42
#